data_AF-A0A969A548-F1
#
_entry.id   AF-A0A969A548-F1
#
_cell.length_a   1.000
_cell.length_b   1.000
_cell.length_c   1.000
_cell.angle_alpha   90.00
_cell.angle_beta   90.00
_cell.angle_gamma   90.00
#
_symmetry.space_group_name_H-M   'P 1'
#
loop_
_entity.id
_entity.type
_entity.pdbx_description
1 polymer ?
#
loop_
_entity_poly.entity_id
_entity_poly.type
_entity_poly.pdbx_seq_one_letter_code
_entity_poly.pdbx_strand_id
1 'polypeptide(L)'
;MAVRNGKANSTSVETQVESSKSSENERKAALVKFADSVYNKPLSKAPIAQILNGQEPEKIGLFIKENILDAIDWKGEIPTHTHVFSSGVEERGVLLQSPRINVIQVSQRFIELRDDDEEGGIKAGTLLNMVFESNEGYEFYMANKEKYVLRRFYFVFVLDENNQNLHQVPIAISLKGVASTKLGMALEEFQSSLETAFANYNCTNRSSKKEEFHRLGVFHPTFAPSHEPKTEPNAKKRSWVAIVESFTTPNPDGSDFLNFFCEWKEAEYNELVATNPDLAMSIGKLSPIIQEHNRLVSGGIRYLPPAIDMVNGELEEPPY
;
A
#
# COMPACT_ATOMS: atom_id res chain seq x y z
N MET A 1 1.08 93.71 31.00
CA MET A 1 2.52 93.38 31.16
C MET A 1 2.68 91.90 30.83
N ALA A 2 3.58 91.60 29.88
CA ALA A 2 4.36 90.36 29.65
C ALA A 2 3.89 88.98 30.18
N VAL A 3 4.08 87.81 29.57
CA VAL A 3 4.75 87.31 28.34
C VAL A 3 4.33 85.82 28.19
N ARG A 4 4.24 85.38 26.94
CA ARG A 4 4.20 84.02 26.34
C ARG A 4 4.77 82.82 27.14
N ASN A 5 4.20 81.62 26.98
CA ASN A 5 4.67 80.59 26.00
C ASN A 5 4.02 79.19 26.20
N GLY A 6 3.35 78.70 25.14
CA GLY A 6 3.55 77.42 24.42
C GLY A 6 3.52 76.02 25.11
N LYS A 7 2.70 75.14 24.50
CA LYS A 7 2.88 73.70 24.15
C LYS A 7 1.61 72.90 24.52
N ALA A 8 1.12 71.92 23.77
CA ALA A 8 1.36 71.42 22.43
C ALA A 8 0.12 70.59 22.08
N ASN A 9 -0.37 70.68 20.84
CA ASN A 9 -1.37 69.77 20.29
C ASN A 9 -0.75 68.37 20.16
N SER A 10 -1.36 67.36 20.78
CA SER A 10 -1.22 65.97 20.35
C SER A 10 -2.61 65.40 20.08
N THR A 11 -3.08 65.59 18.85
CA THR A 11 -4.23 64.87 18.30
C THR A 11 -3.77 63.44 18.04
N SER A 12 -4.05 62.53 18.97
CA SER A 12 -3.94 61.09 18.73
C SER A 12 -5.13 60.67 17.86
N VAL A 13 -4.86 60.52 16.57
CA VAL A 13 -5.70 59.78 15.64
C VAL A 13 -5.60 58.31 16.06
N GLU A 14 -6.55 57.82 16.85
CA GLU A 14 -6.79 56.39 17.00
C GLU A 14 -7.39 55.89 15.68
N THR A 15 -6.50 55.44 14.80
CA THR A 15 -6.84 54.63 13.64
C THR A 15 -7.52 53.36 14.13
N GLN A 16 -8.85 53.31 14.03
CA GLN A 16 -9.61 52.07 14.10
C GLN A 16 -9.12 51.15 12.97
N VAL A 17 -8.33 50.15 13.33
CA VAL A 17 -8.06 48.99 12.46
C VAL A 17 -9.29 48.08 12.58
N GLU A 18 -10.37 48.45 11.90
CA GLU A 18 -11.47 47.52 11.61
C GLU A 18 -10.95 46.47 10.62
N SER A 19 -10.53 45.32 11.14
CA SER A 19 -10.32 44.15 10.28
C SER A 19 -11.69 43.70 9.77
N SER A 20 -12.04 44.07 8.55
CA SER A 20 -13.21 43.55 7.84
C SER A 20 -13.05 42.05 7.63
N LYS A 21 -13.51 41.23 8.58
CA LYS A 21 -13.57 39.79 8.41
C LYS A 21 -14.62 39.50 7.35
N SER A 22 -14.17 39.15 6.15
CA SER A 22 -14.98 38.63 5.05
C SER A 22 -15.96 37.57 5.56
N SER A 23 -17.20 37.61 5.05
CA SER A 23 -18.27 36.71 5.50
C SER A 23 -17.88 35.24 5.27
N GLU A 24 -18.41 34.33 6.09
CA GLU A 24 -18.10 32.90 5.97
C GLU A 24 -18.39 32.35 4.56
N ASN A 25 -19.43 32.88 3.91
CA ASN A 25 -19.82 32.53 2.55
C ASN A 25 -18.80 33.00 1.50
N GLU A 26 -18.29 34.23 1.62
CA GLU A 26 -17.22 34.73 0.74
C GLU A 26 -15.93 33.92 0.91
N ARG A 27 -15.58 33.59 2.16
CA ARG A 27 -14.42 32.74 2.45
C ARG A 27 -14.61 31.34 1.86
N LYS A 28 -15.79 30.73 2.02
CA LYS A 28 -16.10 29.41 1.44
C LYS A 28 -16.01 29.45 -0.09
N ALA A 29 -16.60 30.46 -0.73
CA ALA A 29 -16.53 30.63 -2.19
C ALA A 29 -15.08 30.78 -2.69
N ALA A 30 -14.24 31.54 -1.97
CA ALA A 30 -12.82 31.68 -2.31
C ALA A 30 -12.01 30.38 -2.14
N LEU A 31 -12.46 29.45 -1.30
CA LEU A 31 -11.80 28.18 -1.03
C LEU A 31 -12.24 27.05 -1.97
N VAL A 32 -13.37 27.18 -2.70
CA VAL A 32 -13.89 26.15 -3.62
C VAL A 32 -12.83 25.68 -4.63
N LYS A 33 -11.94 26.58 -5.07
CA LYS A 33 -10.85 26.22 -6.00
C LYS A 33 -9.93 25.11 -5.47
N PHE A 34 -9.76 25.00 -4.15
CA PHE A 34 -8.91 23.96 -3.54
C PHE A 34 -9.61 22.61 -3.41
N ALA A 35 -10.88 22.49 -3.82
CA ALA A 35 -11.53 21.20 -4.03
C ALA A 35 -11.18 20.56 -5.37
N ASP A 36 -10.57 21.32 -6.29
CA ASP A 36 -10.04 20.80 -7.55
C ASP A 36 -8.79 19.96 -7.29
N SER A 37 -8.73 18.77 -7.90
CA SER A 37 -7.65 17.81 -7.69
C SER A 37 -6.29 18.29 -8.16
N VAL A 38 -6.21 19.34 -9.00
CA VAL A 38 -4.94 19.99 -9.34
C VAL A 38 -4.20 20.54 -8.11
N TYR A 39 -4.92 20.83 -7.03
CA TYR A 39 -4.34 21.27 -5.75
C TYR A 39 -4.05 20.12 -4.78
N ASN A 40 -4.44 18.89 -5.12
CA ASN A 40 -4.11 17.73 -4.30
C ASN A 40 -2.64 17.38 -4.46
N LYS A 41 -1.97 17.16 -3.33
CA LYS A 41 -0.63 16.58 -3.36
C LYS A 41 -0.75 15.08 -3.65
N PRO A 42 0.10 14.50 -4.51
CA PRO A 42 0.23 13.06 -4.61
C PRO A 42 0.44 12.44 -3.22
N LEU A 43 -0.17 11.28 -3.00
CA LEU A 43 0.06 10.38 -1.87
C LEU A 43 1.55 10.10 -1.76
N SER A 44 2.18 10.84 -0.85
CA SER A 44 3.61 10.71 -0.62
C SER A 44 3.97 9.39 0.06
N LYS A 45 3.00 8.69 0.66
CA LYS A 45 3.18 7.39 1.34
C LYS A 45 1.85 6.63 1.39
N ALA A 46 1.86 5.33 1.09
CA ALA A 46 0.75 4.45 1.39
C ALA A 46 1.06 3.69 2.70
N PRO A 47 0.17 3.73 3.72
CA PRO A 47 0.34 2.93 4.92
C PRO A 47 0.42 1.44 4.60
N ILE A 48 1.37 0.75 5.22
CA ILE A 48 1.61 -0.67 4.97
C ILE A 48 0.79 -1.52 5.95
N ALA A 49 -0.03 -2.40 5.38
CA ALA A 49 -0.69 -3.49 6.09
C ALA A 49 0.02 -4.82 5.75
N GLN A 50 -0.21 -5.83 6.58
CA GLN A 50 0.42 -7.15 6.39
C GLN A 50 -0.62 -8.25 6.55
N ILE A 51 -0.36 -9.38 5.90
CA ILE A 51 -1.09 -10.61 6.19
C ILE A 51 -0.40 -11.29 7.37
N LEU A 52 -1.12 -11.51 8.47
CA LEU A 52 -0.60 -12.27 9.60
C LEU A 52 -0.55 -13.75 9.26
N ASN A 53 0.58 -14.35 9.58
CA ASN A 53 0.83 -15.77 9.43
C ASN A 53 0.60 -16.48 10.76
N GLY A 54 0.14 -17.71 10.72
CA GLY A 54 -0.17 -18.49 11.92
C GLY A 54 -0.77 -19.84 11.58
N GLN A 55 -0.82 -20.73 12.58
CA GLN A 55 -1.46 -22.03 12.47
C GLN A 55 -2.98 -21.96 12.71
N GLU A 56 -3.40 -21.02 13.54
CA GLU A 56 -4.80 -20.82 13.95
C GLU A 56 -5.54 -20.00 12.89
N PRO A 57 -6.56 -20.55 12.20
CA PRO A 57 -7.28 -19.84 11.14
C PRO A 57 -7.86 -18.48 11.57
N GLU A 58 -8.32 -18.37 12.80
CA GLU A 58 -8.90 -17.16 13.42
C GLU A 58 -7.88 -16.06 13.73
N LYS A 59 -6.58 -16.35 13.67
CA LYS A 59 -5.50 -15.40 13.96
C LYS A 59 -4.72 -14.97 12.73
N ILE A 60 -5.17 -15.34 11.54
CA ILE A 60 -4.52 -15.00 10.28
C ILE A 60 -5.41 -14.12 9.41
N GLY A 61 -4.83 -13.48 8.40
CA GLY A 61 -5.54 -12.60 7.49
C GLY A 61 -4.94 -11.20 7.43
N LEU A 62 -5.64 -10.28 6.78
CA LEU A 62 -5.19 -8.91 6.62
C LEU A 62 -5.29 -8.17 7.96
N PHE A 63 -4.14 -7.72 8.45
CA PHE A 63 -4.04 -6.97 9.69
C PHE A 63 -3.64 -5.52 9.42
N ILE A 64 -4.51 -4.62 9.88
CA ILE A 64 -4.34 -3.17 9.79
C ILE A 64 -4.14 -2.65 11.21
N LYS A 65 -2.95 -2.12 11.48
CA LYS A 65 -2.58 -1.64 12.82
C LYS A 65 -3.43 -0.43 13.23
N GLU A 66 -3.77 -0.35 14.51
CA GLU A 66 -4.54 0.76 15.09
C GLU A 66 -3.87 2.12 14.81
N ASN A 67 -2.54 2.19 14.89
CA ASN A 67 -1.77 3.41 14.68
C ASN A 67 -1.79 3.97 13.24
N ILE A 68 -2.34 3.24 12.27
CA ILE A 68 -2.52 3.76 10.89
C ILE A 68 -3.99 4.03 10.55
N LEU A 69 -4.95 3.66 11.40
CA LEU A 69 -6.39 3.79 11.10
C LEU A 69 -6.82 5.26 10.92
N ASP A 70 -6.34 6.14 11.79
CA ASP A 70 -6.61 7.59 11.68
C ASP A 70 -6.01 8.17 10.40
N ALA A 71 -4.82 7.71 10.01
CA ALA A 71 -4.11 8.22 8.83
C ALA A 71 -4.78 7.83 7.50
N ILE A 72 -5.58 6.76 7.50
CA ILE A 72 -6.34 6.33 6.31
C ILE A 72 -7.81 6.75 6.35
N ASP A 73 -8.24 7.47 7.40
CA ASP A 73 -9.66 7.77 7.65
C ASP A 73 -10.51 6.49 7.69
N TRP A 74 -10.14 5.55 8.56
CA TRP A 74 -10.83 4.27 8.71
C TRP A 74 -12.27 4.45 9.23
N LYS A 75 -13.22 3.80 8.54
CA LYS A 75 -14.68 3.85 8.77
C LYS A 75 -15.27 2.49 9.16
N GLY A 76 -14.43 1.45 9.23
CA GLY A 76 -14.86 0.11 9.60
C GLY A 76 -14.95 -0.10 11.10
N GLU A 77 -14.92 -1.37 11.51
CA GLU A 77 -15.02 -1.75 12.91
C GLU A 77 -13.82 -1.23 13.74
N ILE A 78 -14.08 -1.02 15.02
CA ILE A 78 -13.05 -0.64 15.99
C ILE A 78 -12.05 -1.80 16.11
N PRO A 79 -10.73 -1.54 16.18
CA PRO A 79 -9.73 -2.59 16.32
C PRO A 79 -9.95 -3.38 17.62
N THR A 80 -10.12 -4.69 17.52
CA THR A 80 -10.31 -5.60 18.68
C THR A 80 -9.24 -6.67 18.78
N HIS A 81 -8.43 -6.84 17.74
CA HIS A 81 -7.42 -7.89 17.67
C HIS A 81 -6.08 -7.40 18.20
N THR A 82 -5.46 -8.18 19.07
CA THR A 82 -4.10 -7.95 19.58
C THR A 82 -3.19 -9.04 19.03
N HIS A 83 -2.10 -8.63 18.39
CA HIS A 83 -1.09 -9.53 17.84
C HIS A 83 0.28 -9.27 18.48
N VAL A 84 0.97 -10.33 18.88
CA VAL A 84 2.34 -10.27 19.40
C VAL A 84 3.30 -10.74 18.31
N PHE A 85 4.12 -9.83 17.81
CA PHE A 85 5.12 -10.12 16.79
C PHE A 85 6.26 -10.98 17.34
N SER A 86 7.05 -11.59 16.46
CA SER A 86 8.24 -12.35 16.84
C SER A 86 9.27 -11.52 17.62
N SER A 87 9.25 -10.19 17.49
CA SER A 87 10.04 -9.26 18.30
C SER A 87 9.57 -9.14 19.76
N GLY A 88 8.43 -9.73 20.11
CA GLY A 88 7.75 -9.55 21.39
C GLY A 88 6.92 -8.26 21.48
N VAL A 89 6.90 -7.43 20.43
CA VAL A 89 6.08 -6.22 20.39
C VAL A 89 4.62 -6.61 20.20
N GLU A 90 3.77 -6.13 21.09
CA GLU A 90 2.34 -6.27 21.02
C GLU A 90 1.73 -5.06 20.28
N GLU A 91 0.90 -5.33 19.28
CA GLU A 91 0.17 -4.29 18.55
C GLU A 91 -1.30 -4.65 18.44
N ARG A 92 -2.16 -3.65 18.56
CA ARG A 92 -3.59 -3.76 18.35
C ARG A 92 -3.97 -3.32 16.94
N GLY A 93 -5.04 -3.90 16.39
CA GLY A 93 -5.51 -3.58 15.05
C GLY A 93 -6.80 -4.29 14.66
N VAL A 94 -7.18 -4.10 13.40
CA VAL A 94 -8.28 -4.79 12.74
C VAL A 94 -7.71 -6.01 12.02
N LEU A 95 -8.28 -7.19 12.27
CA LEU A 95 -7.93 -8.43 11.57
C LEU A 95 -9.10 -8.86 10.68
N LEU A 96 -8.84 -8.99 9.38
CA LEU A 96 -9.82 -9.41 8.38
C LEU A 96 -9.38 -10.73 7.75
N GLN A 97 -10.06 -11.82 8.08
CA GLN A 97 -9.79 -13.14 7.52
C GLN A 97 -10.29 -13.29 6.08
N SER A 98 -11.36 -12.56 5.75
CA SER A 98 -11.97 -12.56 4.41
C SER A 98 -12.36 -11.14 3.99
N PRO A 99 -11.38 -10.28 3.68
CA PRO A 99 -11.67 -8.89 3.34
C PRO A 99 -12.27 -8.77 1.93
N ARG A 100 -13.27 -7.91 1.75
CA ARG A 100 -13.66 -7.41 0.43
C ARG A 100 -12.68 -6.31 0.03
N ILE A 101 -12.04 -6.42 -1.12
CA ILE A 101 -11.05 -5.45 -1.57
C ILE A 101 -11.22 -5.08 -3.05
N ASN A 102 -11.03 -3.80 -3.37
CA ASN A 102 -10.65 -3.38 -4.71
C ASN A 102 -9.12 -3.33 -4.79
N VAL A 103 -8.52 -4.03 -5.75
CA VAL A 103 -7.07 -3.97 -6.01
C VAL A 103 -6.81 -2.87 -7.03
N ILE A 104 -6.29 -1.73 -6.56
CA ILE A 104 -6.11 -0.53 -7.37
C ILE A 104 -4.88 -0.63 -8.26
N GLN A 105 -3.78 -1.13 -7.69
CA GLN A 105 -2.53 -1.29 -8.41
C GLN A 105 -1.69 -2.39 -7.76
N VAL A 106 -0.85 -3.04 -8.56
CA VAL A 106 0.10 -4.05 -8.10
C VAL A 106 1.51 -3.59 -8.48
N SER A 107 2.43 -3.61 -7.52
CA SER A 107 3.80 -3.21 -7.79
C SER A 107 4.57 -4.26 -8.60
N GLN A 108 5.64 -3.80 -9.23
CA GLN A 108 6.73 -4.68 -9.65
C GLN A 108 7.31 -5.42 -8.42
N ARG A 109 8.10 -6.48 -8.65
CA ARG A 109 8.73 -7.23 -7.59
C ARG A 109 10.04 -6.55 -7.17
N PHE A 110 10.12 -6.18 -5.91
CA PHE A 110 11.35 -5.66 -5.30
C PHE A 110 12.20 -6.79 -4.76
N ILE A 111 13.51 -6.60 -4.81
CA ILE A 111 14.49 -7.54 -4.25
C ILE A 111 14.68 -7.21 -2.77
N GLU A 112 14.52 -8.20 -1.90
CA GLU A 112 14.58 -8.09 -0.44
C GLU A 112 15.69 -8.97 0.11
N LEU A 113 16.47 -8.44 1.06
CA LEU A 113 17.47 -9.22 1.80
C LEU A 113 16.76 -10.23 2.73
N ARG A 114 17.11 -11.51 2.63
CA ARG A 114 16.45 -12.60 3.38
C ARG A 114 16.82 -12.61 4.86
N ASP A 115 18.11 -12.52 5.14
CA ASP A 115 18.72 -12.69 6.45
C ASP A 115 19.52 -11.44 6.83
N ASP A 116 19.82 -11.24 8.12
CA ASP A 116 20.63 -10.11 8.53
C ASP A 116 22.03 -10.19 7.88
N ASP A 117 22.47 -9.06 7.32
CA ASP A 117 23.84 -8.88 6.87
C ASP A 117 24.61 -8.21 8.01
N GLU A 118 25.27 -9.03 8.83
CA GLU A 118 26.01 -8.56 10.00
C GLU A 118 27.21 -7.68 9.60
N GLU A 119 27.84 -7.97 8.47
CA GLU A 119 29.00 -7.22 7.95
C GLU A 119 28.57 -5.85 7.41
N GLY A 120 27.48 -5.81 6.64
CA GLY A 120 26.88 -4.57 6.11
C GLY A 120 26.02 -3.80 7.11
N GLY A 121 25.67 -4.41 8.26
CA GLY A 121 24.75 -3.86 9.23
C GLY A 121 23.33 -3.64 8.67
N ILE A 122 22.90 -4.45 7.71
CA ILE A 122 21.60 -4.38 7.02
C ILE A 122 20.68 -5.45 7.61
N LYS A 123 19.47 -5.07 8.00
CA LYS A 123 18.50 -6.01 8.56
C LYS A 123 17.80 -6.83 7.47
N ALA A 124 17.49 -8.09 7.79
CA ALA A 124 16.56 -8.93 7.08
C ALA A 124 15.26 -8.18 6.82
N GLY A 125 14.70 -8.34 5.62
CA GLY A 125 13.50 -7.64 5.20
C GLY A 125 13.75 -6.31 4.50
N THR A 126 14.98 -5.82 4.47
CA THR A 126 15.31 -4.57 3.77
C THR A 126 15.23 -4.76 2.26
N LEU A 127 14.50 -3.86 1.59
CA LEU A 127 14.42 -3.82 0.13
C LEU A 127 15.68 -3.18 -0.44
N LEU A 128 16.34 -3.91 -1.33
CA LEU A 128 17.28 -3.34 -2.26
C LEU A 128 16.50 -2.43 -3.21
N ASN A 129 17.11 -1.32 -3.57
CA ASN A 129 16.49 -0.32 -4.43
C ASN A 129 16.52 -0.75 -5.91
N MET A 130 16.08 -1.99 -6.15
CA MET A 130 16.18 -2.75 -7.37
C MET A 130 14.88 -3.51 -7.61
N VAL A 131 14.46 -3.51 -8.85
CA VAL A 131 13.25 -4.18 -9.31
C VAL A 131 13.65 -5.41 -10.11
N PHE A 132 13.09 -6.56 -9.78
CA PHE A 132 13.37 -7.83 -10.44
C PHE A 132 13.03 -7.81 -11.94
N GLU A 133 11.98 -7.09 -12.35
CA GLU A 133 11.59 -6.94 -13.74
C GLU A 133 12.57 -6.12 -14.61
N SER A 134 13.58 -5.45 -14.03
CA SER A 134 14.66 -4.83 -14.83
C SER A 134 15.73 -5.87 -15.22
N ASN A 135 16.46 -5.64 -16.32
CA ASN A 135 17.53 -6.53 -16.73
C ASN A 135 18.58 -6.72 -15.61
N GLU A 136 19.03 -5.62 -15.01
CA GLU A 136 19.99 -5.60 -13.91
C GLU A 136 19.45 -6.33 -12.67
N GLY A 137 18.17 -6.13 -12.33
CA GLY A 137 17.55 -6.78 -11.17
C GLY A 137 17.35 -8.27 -11.38
N TYR A 138 16.98 -8.68 -12.59
CA TYR A 138 16.86 -10.08 -12.95
C TYR A 138 18.22 -10.79 -12.84
N GLU A 139 19.27 -10.24 -13.47
CA GLU A 139 20.62 -10.80 -13.43
C GLU A 139 21.15 -10.90 -11.99
N PHE A 140 21.01 -9.81 -11.22
CA PHE A 140 21.41 -9.77 -9.81
C PHE A 140 20.70 -10.83 -8.97
N TYR A 141 19.36 -10.90 -9.07
CA TYR A 141 18.58 -11.86 -8.29
C TYR A 141 18.92 -13.30 -8.66
N MET A 142 19.07 -13.60 -9.96
CA MET A 142 19.39 -14.95 -10.41
C MET A 142 20.76 -15.41 -9.92
N ALA A 143 21.73 -14.51 -9.82
CA ALA A 143 23.05 -14.78 -9.27
C ALA A 143 23.08 -14.95 -7.73
N ASN A 144 22.08 -14.42 -7.01
CA ASN A 144 22.09 -14.33 -5.54
C ASN A 144 20.78 -14.84 -4.88
N LYS A 145 20.07 -15.76 -5.53
CA LYS A 145 18.71 -16.22 -5.13
C LYS A 145 18.64 -16.85 -3.73
N GLU A 146 19.78 -17.29 -3.20
CA GLU A 146 19.93 -17.83 -1.86
C GLU A 146 19.91 -16.74 -0.79
N LYS A 147 20.48 -15.56 -1.08
CA LYS A 147 20.54 -14.42 -0.15
C LYS A 147 19.32 -13.50 -0.22
N TYR A 148 18.60 -13.50 -1.35
CA TYR A 148 17.50 -12.57 -1.59
C TYR A 148 16.16 -13.27 -1.82
N VAL A 149 15.08 -12.54 -1.59
CA VAL A 149 13.70 -12.93 -1.89
C VAL A 149 13.00 -11.81 -2.65
N LEU A 150 11.87 -12.14 -3.28
CA LEU A 150 11.05 -11.16 -3.99
C LEU A 150 9.86 -10.74 -3.13
N ARG A 151 9.64 -9.43 -3.03
CA ARG A 151 8.49 -8.79 -2.39
C ARG A 151 7.65 -8.04 -3.41
N ARG A 152 6.34 -8.05 -3.21
CA ARG A 152 5.37 -7.30 -4.01
C ARG A 152 4.38 -6.59 -3.09
N PHE A 153 3.92 -5.43 -3.53
CA PHE A 153 2.90 -4.63 -2.86
C PHE A 153 1.61 -4.63 -3.67
N TYR A 154 0.48 -4.79 -2.98
CA TYR A 154 -0.86 -4.68 -3.55
C TYR A 154 -1.53 -3.46 -2.91
N PHE A 155 -1.84 -2.44 -3.71
CA PHE A 155 -2.53 -1.24 -3.25
C PHE A 155 -4.03 -1.48 -3.31
N VAL A 156 -4.69 -1.39 -2.17
CA VAL A 156 -6.09 -1.81 -2.06
C VAL A 156 -6.94 -0.80 -1.29
N PHE A 157 -8.24 -0.82 -1.58
CA PHE A 157 -9.28 -0.37 -0.68
C PHE A 157 -10.01 -1.57 -0.09
N VAL A 158 -10.17 -1.60 1.23
CA VAL A 158 -11.06 -2.52 1.93
C VAL A 158 -12.49 -1.97 1.84
N LEU A 159 -13.43 -2.85 1.58
CA LEU A 159 -14.82 -2.52 1.31
C LEU A 159 -15.75 -3.07 2.40
N ASP A 160 -16.86 -2.38 2.60
CA ASP A 160 -17.99 -2.88 3.38
C ASP A 160 -18.88 -3.83 2.55
N GLU A 161 -19.99 -4.26 3.15
CA GLU A 161 -20.95 -5.14 2.50
C GLU A 161 -21.64 -4.53 1.28
N ASN A 162 -21.68 -3.20 1.20
CA ASN A 162 -22.29 -2.39 0.14
C ASN A 162 -21.25 -1.90 -0.89
N ASN A 163 -20.06 -2.51 -0.89
CA ASN A 163 -18.94 -2.13 -1.75
C ASN A 163 -18.47 -0.66 -1.56
N GLN A 164 -18.71 -0.04 -0.41
CA GLN A 164 -18.18 1.28 -0.06
C GLN A 164 -16.80 1.16 0.56
N ASN A 165 -15.92 2.13 0.30
CA ASN A 165 -14.58 2.13 0.88
C ASN A 165 -14.65 2.34 2.40
N LEU A 166 -14.01 1.45 3.16
CA LEU A 166 -13.85 1.57 4.61
C LEU A 166 -12.71 2.52 5.01
N HIS A 167 -12.05 3.15 4.04
CA HIS A 167 -11.01 4.15 4.26
C HIS A 167 -10.84 5.02 3.02
N GLN A 168 -10.19 6.19 3.14
CA GLN A 168 -10.05 7.16 2.04
C GLN A 168 -8.66 7.14 1.38
N VAL A 169 -7.68 6.50 2.02
CA VAL A 169 -6.32 6.37 1.48
C VAL A 169 -6.03 4.89 1.21
N PRO A 170 -5.57 4.49 0.01
CA PRO A 170 -5.26 3.09 -0.27
C PRO A 170 -4.15 2.59 0.65
N ILE A 171 -4.28 1.35 1.12
CA ILE A 171 -3.26 0.67 1.92
C ILE A 171 -2.44 -0.25 1.04
N ALA A 172 -1.16 -0.43 1.38
CA ALA A 172 -0.28 -1.36 0.67
C ALA A 172 -0.17 -2.68 1.45
N ILE A 173 -0.67 -3.78 0.87
CA ILE A 173 -0.44 -5.12 1.40
C ILE A 173 0.93 -5.60 0.95
N SER A 174 1.83 -5.82 1.90
CA SER A 174 3.22 -6.20 1.66
C SER A 174 3.41 -7.71 1.75
N LEU A 175 3.71 -8.38 0.62
CA LEU A 175 3.80 -9.85 0.54
C LEU A 175 5.10 -10.34 -0.09
N LYS A 176 5.56 -11.52 0.35
CA LYS A 176 6.70 -12.22 -0.23
C LYS A 176 6.44 -13.73 -0.31
N GLY A 177 7.25 -14.43 -1.11
CA GLY A 177 7.24 -15.89 -1.20
C GLY A 177 5.88 -16.47 -1.61
N VAL A 178 5.52 -17.62 -1.03
CA VAL A 178 4.32 -18.39 -1.40
C VAL A 178 3.03 -17.59 -1.24
N ALA A 179 2.90 -16.78 -0.19
CA ALA A 179 1.71 -15.94 0.03
C ALA A 179 1.50 -14.94 -1.12
N SER A 180 2.58 -14.30 -1.59
CA SER A 180 2.51 -13.39 -2.75
C SER A 180 2.11 -14.13 -4.03
N THR A 181 2.67 -15.32 -4.27
CA THR A 181 2.36 -16.10 -5.46
C THR A 181 0.90 -16.54 -5.47
N LYS A 182 0.40 -17.08 -4.34
CA LYS A 182 -0.98 -17.57 -4.23
C LYS A 182 -2.01 -16.45 -4.35
N LEU A 183 -1.76 -15.29 -3.75
CA LEU A 183 -2.62 -14.12 -3.92
C LEU A 183 -2.66 -13.66 -5.39
N GLY A 184 -1.50 -13.60 -6.06
CA GLY A 184 -1.42 -13.23 -7.47
C GLY A 184 -2.22 -14.17 -8.37
N MET A 185 -2.06 -15.48 -8.19
CA MET A 185 -2.81 -16.49 -8.95
C MET A 185 -4.32 -16.38 -8.71
N ALA A 186 -4.75 -16.24 -7.46
CA ALA A 186 -6.16 -16.10 -7.11
C ALA A 186 -6.77 -14.82 -7.71
N LEU A 187 -6.02 -13.71 -7.71
CA LEU A 187 -6.46 -12.46 -8.32
C LEU A 187 -6.59 -12.58 -9.84
N GLU A 188 -5.64 -13.23 -10.53
CA GLU A 188 -5.71 -13.48 -11.98
C GLU A 188 -6.91 -14.36 -12.35
N GLU A 189 -7.19 -15.40 -11.56
CA GLU A 189 -8.35 -16.28 -11.76
C GLU A 189 -9.68 -15.54 -11.52
N PHE A 190 -9.75 -14.71 -10.47
CA PHE A 190 -10.88 -13.82 -10.22
C PHE A 190 -11.10 -12.85 -11.38
N GLN A 191 -10.05 -12.19 -11.87
CA GLN A 191 -10.14 -11.26 -13.01
C GLN A 191 -10.66 -11.96 -14.26
N SER A 192 -10.17 -13.16 -14.57
CA SER A 192 -10.67 -13.98 -15.68
C SER A 192 -12.17 -14.32 -15.55
N SER A 193 -12.60 -14.65 -14.34
CA SER A 193 -14.02 -14.92 -14.02
C SER A 193 -14.88 -13.65 -14.18
N LEU A 194 -14.38 -12.51 -13.70
CA LEU A 194 -15.04 -11.21 -13.82
C LEU A 194 -15.22 -10.78 -15.28
N GLU A 195 -14.20 -10.98 -16.13
CA GLU A 195 -14.29 -10.73 -17.56
C GLU A 195 -15.34 -11.59 -18.27
N THR A 196 -15.47 -12.85 -17.83
CA THR A 196 -16.47 -13.79 -18.35
C THR A 196 -17.88 -13.33 -17.99
N ALA A 197 -18.11 -13.02 -16.71
CA ALA A 197 -19.38 -12.50 -16.23
C ALA A 197 -19.75 -11.17 -16.91
N PHE A 198 -18.78 -10.26 -17.08
CA PHE A 198 -18.99 -9.00 -17.82
C PHE A 198 -19.41 -9.24 -19.28
N ALA A 199 -18.73 -10.16 -19.96
CA ALA A 199 -19.02 -10.45 -21.35
C ALA A 199 -20.46 -10.98 -21.52
N ASN A 200 -20.87 -11.90 -20.65
CA ASN A 200 -22.21 -12.48 -20.66
C ASN A 200 -23.30 -11.48 -20.21
N TYR A 201 -23.02 -10.67 -19.19
CA TYR A 201 -23.91 -9.57 -18.76
C TYR A 201 -24.20 -8.58 -19.91
N ASN A 202 -23.21 -8.32 -20.77
CA ASN A 202 -23.36 -7.43 -21.92
C ASN A 202 -23.74 -8.14 -23.24
N CYS A 203 -23.93 -9.46 -23.23
CA CYS A 203 -24.15 -10.26 -24.45
C CYS A 203 -23.04 -10.06 -25.51
N THR A 204 -21.79 -10.01 -25.08
CA THR A 204 -20.60 -9.83 -25.93
C THR A 204 -19.63 -11.01 -25.82
N ASN A 205 -18.66 -11.09 -26.73
CA ASN A 205 -17.58 -12.06 -26.63
C ASN A 205 -16.60 -11.66 -25.52
N ARG A 206 -16.11 -12.66 -24.77
CA ARG A 206 -15.07 -12.46 -23.77
C ARG A 206 -13.81 -11.87 -24.43
N SER A 207 -13.29 -10.82 -23.83
CA SER A 207 -12.01 -10.20 -24.17
C SER A 207 -11.28 -9.82 -22.89
N SER A 208 -9.95 -9.99 -22.90
CA SER A 208 -9.12 -9.53 -21.79
C SER A 208 -9.26 -8.03 -21.60
N LYS A 209 -9.37 -7.60 -20.35
CA LYS A 209 -9.52 -6.20 -19.97
C LYS A 209 -8.20 -5.65 -19.42
N LYS A 210 -8.12 -4.33 -19.34
CA LYS A 210 -6.97 -3.63 -18.76
C LYS A 210 -7.20 -3.36 -17.27
N GLU A 211 -6.17 -2.86 -16.60
CA GLU A 211 -6.18 -2.55 -15.16
C GLU A 211 -7.26 -1.52 -14.77
N GLU A 212 -7.64 -0.61 -15.67
CA GLU A 212 -8.80 0.30 -15.52
C GLU A 212 -10.10 -0.45 -15.19
N PHE A 213 -10.31 -1.60 -15.80
CA PHE A 213 -11.49 -2.43 -15.56
C PHE A 213 -11.30 -3.28 -14.30
N HIS A 214 -10.14 -3.93 -14.15
CA HIS A 214 -9.93 -4.88 -13.04
C HIS A 214 -9.92 -4.21 -11.67
N ARG A 215 -9.50 -2.94 -11.57
CA ARG A 215 -9.52 -2.19 -10.30
C ARG A 215 -10.92 -1.96 -9.72
N LEU A 216 -11.95 -2.06 -10.57
CA LEU A 216 -13.35 -1.92 -10.17
C LEU A 216 -13.94 -3.25 -9.67
N GLY A 217 -13.22 -4.36 -9.86
CA GLY A 217 -13.61 -5.67 -9.37
C GLY A 217 -13.51 -5.78 -7.85
N VAL A 218 -14.54 -6.36 -7.24
CA VAL A 218 -14.60 -6.67 -5.80
C VAL A 218 -14.01 -8.06 -5.57
N PHE A 219 -12.74 -8.11 -5.22
CA PHE A 219 -12.06 -9.36 -4.88
C PHE A 219 -12.27 -9.66 -3.39
N HIS A 220 -12.78 -10.85 -3.06
CA HIS A 220 -13.07 -11.25 -1.68
C HIS A 220 -12.33 -12.56 -1.36
N PRO A 221 -11.02 -12.50 -1.10
CA PRO A 221 -10.23 -13.67 -0.72
C PRO A 221 -10.48 -14.08 0.72
N THR A 222 -10.56 -15.39 0.97
CA THR A 222 -10.49 -15.99 2.32
C THR A 222 -9.10 -16.57 2.55
N PHE A 223 -8.45 -16.15 3.63
CA PHE A 223 -7.12 -16.63 4.01
C PHE A 223 -7.20 -17.88 4.89
N ALA A 224 -6.32 -18.86 4.63
CA ALA A 224 -6.17 -20.05 5.46
C ALA A 224 -4.70 -20.34 5.79
N PRO A 225 -4.42 -21.02 6.93
CA PRO A 225 -3.07 -21.47 7.27
C PRO A 225 -2.58 -22.50 6.26
N SER A 226 -1.34 -22.32 5.79
CA SER A 226 -0.67 -23.28 4.93
C SER A 226 0.75 -23.55 5.39
N HIS A 227 1.15 -24.81 5.24
CA HIS A 227 2.49 -25.29 5.56
C HIS A 227 3.24 -25.65 4.26
N GLU A 228 3.13 -24.76 3.27
CA GLU A 228 3.77 -24.83 1.94
C GLU A 228 5.15 -24.14 1.92
N PRO A 229 6.04 -24.49 0.97
CA PRO A 229 5.85 -25.52 -0.07
C PRO A 229 6.08 -26.93 0.48
N LYS A 230 5.22 -27.87 0.05
CA LYS A 230 5.29 -29.29 0.50
C LYS A 230 6.56 -30.01 0.04
N THR A 231 7.30 -29.44 -0.91
CA THR A 231 8.53 -29.94 -1.51
C THR A 231 9.79 -29.65 -0.69
N GLU A 232 9.71 -28.84 0.37
CA GLU A 232 10.88 -28.57 1.23
C GLU A 232 11.27 -29.84 2.02
N PRO A 233 12.44 -30.47 1.76
CA PRO A 233 12.77 -31.75 2.37
C PRO A 233 12.92 -31.69 3.90
N ASN A 234 13.15 -30.49 4.46
CA ASN A 234 13.24 -30.29 5.90
C ASN A 234 11.99 -29.59 6.46
N ALA A 235 11.07 -30.38 7.02
CA ALA A 235 9.83 -29.89 7.62
C ALA A 235 10.05 -28.88 8.77
N LYS A 236 11.21 -28.90 9.44
CA LYS A 236 11.54 -27.97 10.55
C LYS A 236 11.85 -26.54 10.09
N LYS A 237 12.14 -26.32 8.79
CA LYS A 237 12.37 -24.99 8.22
C LYS A 237 11.10 -24.35 7.64
N ARG A 238 9.97 -25.07 7.68
CA ARG A 238 8.69 -24.55 7.20
C ARG A 238 8.07 -23.70 8.28
N SER A 239 7.66 -22.50 7.90
CA SER A 239 6.83 -21.63 8.74
C SER A 239 5.41 -21.68 8.20
N TRP A 240 4.43 -21.59 9.10
CA TRP A 240 3.05 -21.37 8.68
C TRP A 240 2.96 -20.05 7.91
N VAL A 241 2.25 -20.07 6.79
CA VAL A 241 1.99 -18.90 5.96
C VAL A 241 0.49 -18.83 5.69
N ALA A 242 -0.06 -17.63 5.76
CA ALA A 242 -1.43 -17.39 5.33
C ALA A 242 -1.45 -17.25 3.80
N ILE A 243 -2.29 -18.06 3.15
CA ILE A 243 -2.50 -18.03 1.70
C ILE A 243 -3.99 -17.85 1.42
N VAL A 244 -4.31 -17.40 0.21
CA VAL A 244 -5.70 -17.43 -0.27
C VAL A 244 -6.08 -18.89 -0.49
N GLU A 245 -7.06 -19.37 0.27
CA GLU A 245 -7.64 -20.71 0.13
C GLU A 245 -8.78 -20.72 -0.88
N SER A 246 -9.62 -19.68 -0.82
CA SER A 246 -10.77 -19.51 -1.68
C SER A 246 -11.06 -18.02 -1.89
N PHE A 247 -11.87 -17.71 -2.88
CA PHE A 247 -12.39 -16.37 -3.13
C PHE A 247 -13.75 -16.50 -3.82
N THR A 248 -14.60 -15.49 -3.68
CA THR A 248 -15.89 -15.46 -4.37
C THR A 248 -15.73 -14.93 -5.80
N THR A 249 -16.49 -15.48 -6.74
CA THR A 249 -16.56 -15.04 -8.13
C THR A 249 -18.01 -14.75 -8.52
N PRO A 250 -18.24 -13.86 -9.51
CA PRO A 250 -19.55 -13.71 -10.10
C PRO A 250 -19.98 -15.01 -10.82
N ASN A 251 -21.28 -15.22 -10.93
CA ASN A 251 -21.87 -16.28 -11.73
C ASN A 251 -21.37 -16.17 -13.18
N PRO A 252 -20.99 -17.30 -13.81
CA PRO A 252 -20.50 -17.29 -15.18
C PRO A 252 -21.51 -16.71 -16.17
N ASP A 253 -22.81 -16.77 -15.90
CA ASP A 253 -23.87 -16.20 -16.76
C ASP A 253 -23.98 -14.67 -16.68
N GLY A 254 -23.26 -14.03 -15.76
CA GLY A 254 -23.27 -12.58 -15.55
C GLY A 254 -24.45 -12.06 -14.72
N SER A 255 -25.33 -12.93 -14.20
CA SER A 255 -26.56 -12.55 -13.48
C SER A 255 -26.34 -11.67 -12.25
N ASP A 256 -25.18 -11.80 -11.61
CA ASP A 256 -24.79 -11.06 -10.41
C ASP A 256 -23.54 -10.19 -10.62
N PHE A 257 -23.14 -9.94 -11.87
CA PHE A 257 -21.92 -9.20 -12.21
C PHE A 257 -21.78 -7.87 -11.45
N LEU A 258 -22.86 -7.11 -11.32
CA LEU A 258 -22.87 -5.82 -10.63
C LEU A 258 -22.60 -5.91 -9.12
N ASN A 259 -22.79 -7.08 -8.49
CA ASN A 259 -22.41 -7.27 -7.09
C ASN A 259 -20.88 -7.29 -6.90
N PHE A 260 -20.15 -7.59 -7.98
CA PHE A 260 -18.71 -7.74 -8.04
C PHE A 260 -18.00 -6.59 -8.75
N PHE A 261 -18.72 -5.55 -9.17
CA PHE A 261 -18.18 -4.46 -9.96
C PHE A 261 -18.64 -3.11 -9.41
N CYS A 262 -17.72 -2.15 -9.28
CA CYS A 262 -17.96 -0.83 -8.70
C CYS A 262 -17.79 0.28 -9.73
N GLU A 263 -18.61 0.30 -10.78
CA GLU A 263 -18.48 1.26 -11.89
C GLU A 263 -18.53 2.72 -11.43
N TRP A 264 -19.27 3.03 -10.36
CA TRP A 264 -19.38 4.38 -9.81
C TRP A 264 -18.06 4.92 -9.23
N LYS A 265 -17.06 4.07 -9.01
CA LYS A 265 -15.72 4.45 -8.50
C LYS A 265 -14.70 4.70 -9.61
N GLU A 266 -15.06 4.50 -10.87
CA GLU A 266 -14.13 4.61 -12.00
C GLU A 266 -13.39 5.94 -12.01
N ALA A 267 -14.12 7.06 -11.91
CA ALA A 267 -13.52 8.39 -11.93
C ALA A 267 -12.52 8.60 -10.78
N GLU A 268 -12.91 8.25 -9.56
CA GLU A 268 -12.09 8.35 -8.36
C GLU A 268 -10.80 7.52 -8.47
N TYR A 269 -10.91 6.25 -8.88
CA TYR A 269 -9.76 5.35 -8.96
C TYR A 269 -8.84 5.69 -10.14
N ASN A 270 -9.38 6.19 -11.26
CA ASN A 270 -8.59 6.66 -12.38
C ASN A 270 -7.80 7.92 -12.01
N GLU A 271 -8.45 8.88 -11.35
CA GLU A 271 -7.80 10.09 -10.85
C GLU A 271 -6.72 9.77 -9.81
N LEU A 272 -7.01 8.85 -8.88
CA LEU A 272 -6.05 8.37 -7.89
C LEU A 272 -4.78 7.82 -8.56
N VAL A 273 -4.91 6.92 -9.52
CA VAL A 273 -3.74 6.35 -10.21
C VAL A 273 -3.01 7.40 -11.06
N ALA A 274 -3.74 8.26 -11.76
CA ALA A 274 -3.16 9.30 -12.62
C ALA A 274 -2.35 10.35 -11.82
N THR A 275 -2.83 10.73 -10.65
CA THR A 275 -2.14 11.69 -9.75
C THR A 275 -1.04 11.03 -8.92
N ASN A 276 -0.95 9.70 -8.91
CA ASN A 276 -0.01 8.94 -8.10
C ASN A 276 0.72 7.84 -8.90
N PRO A 277 1.41 8.19 -10.00
CA PRO A 277 2.11 7.19 -10.84
C PRO A 277 3.15 6.38 -10.04
N ASP A 278 3.73 6.99 -9.02
CA ASP A 278 4.75 6.42 -8.14
C ASP A 278 4.23 5.42 -7.10
N LEU A 279 2.90 5.25 -6.94
CA LEU A 279 2.35 4.28 -5.98
C LEU A 279 2.89 2.88 -6.27
N ALA A 280 2.82 2.42 -7.52
CA ALA A 280 3.35 1.11 -7.91
C ALA A 280 4.48 1.15 -8.95
N MET A 281 4.76 2.30 -9.55
CA MET A 281 5.83 2.47 -10.55
C MET A 281 6.78 3.61 -10.16
N SER A 282 7.76 3.32 -9.30
CA SER A 282 9.01 4.07 -9.35
C SER A 282 10.14 3.09 -9.53
N ILE A 283 10.57 2.92 -10.78
CA ILE A 283 11.83 2.27 -11.11
C ILE A 283 12.94 3.13 -10.49
N GLY A 284 13.57 2.61 -9.44
CA GLY A 284 14.82 3.13 -8.89
C GLY A 284 14.70 4.14 -7.74
N LYS A 285 15.78 4.13 -6.94
CA LYS A 285 16.29 4.96 -5.83
C LYS A 285 15.38 5.71 -4.85
N LEU A 286 14.13 6.05 -5.16
CA LEU A 286 13.31 6.99 -4.39
C LEU A 286 11.84 6.60 -4.18
N SER A 287 11.43 5.38 -4.53
CA SER A 287 10.04 4.96 -4.34
C SER A 287 9.60 5.16 -2.87
N PRO A 288 8.53 5.94 -2.60
CA PRO A 288 8.15 6.23 -1.23
C PRO A 288 7.72 4.97 -0.44
N ILE A 289 7.20 3.95 -1.13
CA ILE A 289 6.85 2.68 -0.48
C ILE A 289 8.09 1.88 -0.04
N ILE A 290 9.19 1.93 -0.81
CA ILE A 290 10.47 1.32 -0.41
C ILE A 290 11.02 2.03 0.84
N GLN A 291 11.00 3.37 0.83
CA GLN A 291 11.48 4.16 1.97
C GLN A 291 10.66 3.87 3.23
N GLU A 292 9.34 3.80 3.11
CA GLU A 292 8.45 3.51 4.24
C GLU A 292 8.62 2.07 4.73
N HIS A 293 8.72 1.08 3.83
CA HIS A 293 9.00 -0.31 4.17
C HIS A 293 10.34 -0.44 4.92
N ASN A 294 11.42 0.13 4.37
CA ASN A 294 12.75 0.06 4.98
C ASN A 294 12.80 0.81 6.33
N ARG A 295 12.06 1.92 6.47
CA ARG A 295 11.91 2.64 7.75
C ARG A 295 11.27 1.74 8.81
N LEU A 296 10.21 1.00 8.44
CA LEU A 296 9.52 0.07 9.34
C LEU A 296 10.40 -1.12 9.72
N VAL A 297 11.19 -1.66 8.78
CA VAL A 297 12.14 -2.76 9.05
C VAL A 297 13.28 -2.31 9.97
N SER A 298 13.85 -1.13 9.71
CA SER A 298 15.06 -0.68 10.41
C SER A 298 14.78 0.04 11.73
N GLY A 299 13.54 0.45 12.00
CA GLY A 299 13.18 1.26 13.17
C GLY A 299 13.64 2.72 13.09
N GLY A 300 14.04 3.19 11.90
CA GLY A 300 14.65 4.51 11.68
C GLY A 300 15.60 4.50 10.48
N ILE A 301 15.72 5.65 9.80
CA ILE A 301 16.32 5.80 8.45
C ILE A 301 17.80 5.43 8.45
N ARG A 302 18.15 4.26 7.92
CA ARG A 302 19.45 4.03 7.27
C ARG A 302 19.21 3.96 5.77
N TYR A 303 19.70 4.97 5.05
CA TYR A 303 19.76 4.93 3.60
C TYR A 303 20.76 3.84 3.21
N LEU A 304 20.30 2.80 2.50
CA LEU A 304 21.24 1.93 1.81
C LEU A 304 21.82 2.67 0.61
N PRO A 305 23.14 2.62 0.40
CA PRO A 305 23.73 3.12 -0.83
C PRO A 305 23.19 2.34 -2.03
N PRO A 306 23.30 2.90 -3.24
CA PRO A 306 23.06 2.16 -4.48
C PRO A 306 23.73 0.78 -4.49
N ALA A 307 23.05 -0.24 -5.03
CA ALA A 307 23.64 -1.57 -5.18
C ALA A 307 24.97 -1.58 -5.96
N ILE A 308 25.21 -0.59 -6.84
CA ILE A 308 26.48 -0.41 -7.55
C ILE A 308 27.67 -0.26 -6.58
N ASP A 309 27.46 0.34 -5.40
CA ASP A 309 28.53 0.49 -4.40
C ASP A 309 28.74 -0.79 -3.56
N MET A 310 27.79 -1.73 -3.58
CA MET A 310 27.92 -3.04 -2.90
C MET A 310 28.59 -4.12 -3.76
N VAL A 311 28.75 -3.89 -5.06
CA VAL A 311 29.46 -4.79 -6.00
C VAL A 311 30.98 -4.54 -6.00
N ASN A 312 31.45 -3.42 -5.44
CA ASN A 312 32.87 -3.04 -5.43
C ASN A 312 33.62 -3.41 -4.13
N GLY A 313 33.02 -4.23 -3.26
CA GLY A 313 33.76 -4.86 -2.16
C GLY A 313 34.75 -5.88 -2.71
N GLU A 314 36.03 -5.58 -2.58
CA GLU A 314 37.20 -6.29 -3.09
C GLU A 314 37.02 -7.82 -3.23
N LEU A 315 37.11 -8.30 -4.47
CA LEU A 315 37.48 -9.68 -4.77
C LEU A 315 38.91 -9.89 -4.25
N GLU A 316 39.06 -10.45 -3.05
CA GLU A 316 40.33 -11.07 -2.68
C GLU A 316 40.56 -12.27 -3.62
N GLU A 317 41.58 -12.15 -4.47
CA GLU A 317 42.04 -13.26 -5.31
C GLU A 317 42.47 -14.44 -4.42
N PRO A 318 42.05 -15.67 -4.72
CA PRO A 318 42.50 -16.83 -3.96
C PRO A 318 44.00 -17.06 -4.16
N PRO A 319 44.73 -17.45 -3.11
CA PRO A 319 46.15 -17.74 -3.24
C PRO A 319 46.35 -19.00 -4.11
N TYR A 320 47.31 -18.89 -5.04
CA TYR A 320 47.76 -19.92 -5.97
C TYR A 320 47.94 -21.32 -5.37
#